data_AF-B5HF10-F1
#
_entry.id   AF-B5HF10-F1
#
_cell.length_a   1.000
_cell.length_b   1.000
_cell.length_c   1.000
_cell.angle_alpha   90.00
_cell.angle_beta   90.00
_cell.angle_gamma   90.00
#
_symmetry.space_group_name_H-M   'P 1'
#
loop_
_entity.id
_entity.type
_entity.pdbx_description
1 polymer ?
#
loop_
_entity_poly.entity_id
_entity_poly.type
_entity_poly.pdbx_seq_one_letter_code
_entity_poly.pdbx_strand_id
1 'polypeptide(L)'
;MWQLSDAPKATVTYRPFSKAGGAPIDYNGVDGLDMKRFHIPQQWDRVMVNQDAYRRELEYLTQYAEDDWLGFSVVSGSVGTLLGRGASFREQLALLLRIVGDLYDAGARAGELTESTKDPFLPWPWDKVEVLTRITADVEQHSRLPDSGDICWFAVP
;
A
#
# COMPACT_ATOMS: atom_id res chain seq x y z
N MET A 1 11.73 -30.33 10.13
CA MET A 1 12.58 -30.78 9.02
C MET A 1 11.94 -30.25 7.75
N TRP A 2 12.56 -29.28 7.08
CA TRP A 2 12.05 -28.71 5.83
C TRP A 2 12.44 -29.63 4.68
N GLN A 3 11.51 -29.90 3.77
CA GLN A 3 11.73 -30.76 2.60
C GLN A 3 11.65 -29.90 1.34
N LEU A 4 12.72 -29.91 0.54
CA LEU A 4 12.81 -29.21 -0.73
C LEU A 4 11.95 -29.94 -1.78
N SER A 5 11.27 -29.18 -2.63
CA SER A 5 10.39 -29.71 -3.67
C SER A 5 11.19 -30.28 -4.84
N ASP A 6 10.76 -31.45 -5.34
CA ASP A 6 11.33 -32.13 -6.51
C ASP A 6 10.74 -31.64 -7.85
N ALA A 7 9.95 -30.55 -7.83
CA ALA A 7 9.38 -29.98 -9.04
C ALA A 7 10.48 -29.40 -9.95
N PRO A 8 10.33 -29.49 -11.29
CA PRO A 8 11.30 -28.94 -12.22
C PRO A 8 11.43 -27.43 -12.02
N LYS A 9 12.67 -26.94 -11.97
CA LYS A 9 12.96 -25.50 -11.81
C LYS A 9 12.34 -24.72 -12.97
N ALA A 10 11.45 -23.79 -12.65
CA ALA A 10 10.93 -22.86 -13.64
C ALA A 10 12.06 -21.90 -14.08
N THR A 11 12.43 -21.94 -15.35
CA THR A 11 13.40 -21.01 -15.92
C THR A 11 12.68 -19.73 -16.32
N VAL A 12 12.95 -18.63 -15.61
CA VAL A 12 12.46 -17.30 -16.00
C VAL A 12 13.44 -16.70 -16.99
N THR A 13 13.01 -16.49 -18.23
CA THR A 13 13.83 -15.89 -19.29
C THR A 13 13.44 -14.43 -19.46
N TYR A 14 14.29 -13.49 -19.02
CA TYR A 14 14.14 -12.08 -19.37
C TYR A 14 14.65 -11.83 -20.80
N ARG A 15 13.85 -11.16 -21.64
CA ARG A 15 14.31 -10.64 -22.93
C ARG A 15 14.65 -9.15 -22.79
N PRO A 16 15.80 -8.66 -23.29
CA PRO A 16 16.07 -7.23 -23.38
C PRO A 16 15.18 -6.59 -24.47
N PHE A 17 14.68 -5.38 -24.17
CA PHE A 17 13.68 -4.64 -24.95
C PHE A 17 13.95 -4.59 -26.46
N SER A 18 12.94 -4.93 -27.26
CA SER A 18 12.92 -4.70 -28.71
C SER A 18 12.72 -3.21 -29.02
N LYS A 19 13.59 -2.62 -29.83
CA LYS A 19 13.49 -1.25 -30.36
C LYS A 19 12.43 -1.08 -31.48
N ALA A 20 11.50 -2.02 -31.59
CA ALA A 20 10.37 -1.96 -32.52
C ALA A 20 9.06 -2.20 -31.74
N GLY A 21 8.71 -1.27 -30.86
CA GLY A 21 7.39 -1.22 -30.24
C GLY A 21 6.53 -0.25 -31.03
N GLY A 22 5.41 -0.74 -31.59
CA GLY A 22 4.34 0.14 -32.07
C GLY A 22 3.78 1.01 -30.94
N ALA A 23 2.80 1.85 -31.27
CA ALA A 23 2.13 2.69 -30.28
C ALA A 23 1.74 1.87 -29.04
N PRO A 24 1.89 2.41 -27.81
CA PRO A 24 1.47 1.72 -26.60
C PRO A 24 0.03 1.23 -26.77
N ILE A 25 -0.19 -0.06 -26.55
CA ILE A 25 -1.54 -0.62 -26.53
C ILE A 25 -2.23 -0.03 -25.30
N ASP A 26 -3.29 0.73 -25.51
CA ASP A 26 -4.19 1.11 -24.44
C ASP A 26 -4.96 -0.15 -24.00
N TYR A 27 -4.60 -0.67 -22.83
CA TYR A 27 -5.23 -1.86 -22.26
C TYR A 27 -6.65 -1.59 -21.75
N ASN A 28 -7.09 -0.33 -21.66
CA ASN A 28 -8.40 0.03 -21.11
C ASN A 28 -9.50 0.22 -22.17
N GLY A 29 -9.17 0.12 -23.47
CA GLY A 29 -10.06 0.49 -24.58
C GLY A 29 -10.24 -0.56 -25.68
N VAL A 30 -10.04 -1.84 -25.40
CA VAL A 30 -10.14 -2.92 -26.40
C VAL A 30 -11.54 -3.56 -26.41
N ASP A 31 -12.32 -3.26 -27.45
CA ASP A 31 -13.61 -3.93 -27.70
C ASP A 31 -13.40 -5.41 -28.08
N GLY A 32 -14.17 -6.30 -27.44
CA GLY A 32 -14.23 -7.72 -27.80
C GLY A 32 -13.31 -8.66 -27.02
N LEU A 33 -12.60 -8.17 -25.99
CA LEU A 33 -11.90 -9.03 -25.04
C LEU A 33 -12.80 -9.33 -23.84
N ASP A 34 -13.16 -10.61 -23.65
CA ASP A 34 -13.73 -11.11 -22.40
C ASP A 34 -12.64 -11.06 -21.31
N MET A 35 -12.38 -9.84 -20.83
CA MET A 35 -11.50 -9.63 -19.71
C MET A 35 -12.20 -10.19 -18.48
N LYS A 36 -11.76 -11.37 -18.03
CA LYS A 36 -11.84 -11.67 -16.61
C LYS A 36 -11.09 -10.53 -15.90
N ARG A 37 -11.84 -9.57 -15.36
CA ARG A 37 -11.34 -8.70 -14.29
C ARG A 37 -10.59 -9.65 -13.35
N PHE A 38 -9.28 -9.49 -13.25
CA PHE A 38 -8.54 -10.07 -12.15
C PHE A 38 -9.09 -9.39 -10.90
N HIS A 39 -10.18 -9.95 -10.39
CA HIS A 39 -10.58 -9.75 -9.03
C HIS A 39 -9.43 -10.36 -8.23
N ILE A 40 -8.44 -9.53 -7.88
CA ILE A 40 -7.55 -9.85 -6.79
C ILE A 40 -8.52 -10.13 -5.64
N PRO A 41 -8.65 -11.39 -5.18
CA PRO A 41 -9.50 -11.66 -4.04
C PRO A 41 -9.03 -10.69 -2.96
N GLN A 42 -9.95 -10.01 -2.28
CA GLN A 42 -9.62 -9.18 -1.12
C GLN A 42 -9.13 -10.08 0.03
N GLN A 43 -8.02 -10.79 -0.19
CA GLN A 43 -7.40 -11.69 0.77
C GLN A 43 -6.63 -10.89 1.84
N TRP A 44 -6.90 -9.58 1.94
CA TRP A 44 -6.57 -8.68 3.04
C TRP A 44 -7.34 -9.05 4.32
N ASP A 45 -8.43 -9.81 4.20
CA ASP A 45 -9.35 -10.14 5.30
C ASP A 45 -8.84 -11.16 6.34
N ARG A 46 -7.70 -11.83 6.09
CA ARG A 46 -7.20 -12.88 7.01
C ARG A 46 -5.99 -12.49 7.84
N VAL A 47 -5.70 -11.20 7.98
CA VAL A 47 -4.81 -10.76 9.06
C VAL A 47 -5.61 -10.84 10.37
N MET A 48 -5.30 -11.84 11.20
CA MET A 48 -5.97 -12.05 12.49
C MET A 48 -5.49 -11.03 13.52
N VAL A 49 -6.01 -9.81 13.44
CA VAL A 49 -5.78 -8.75 14.44
C VAL A 49 -6.93 -8.73 15.45
N ASN A 50 -6.62 -8.43 16.71
CA ASN A 50 -7.65 -8.11 17.69
C ASN A 50 -8.45 -6.88 17.23
N GLN A 51 -9.76 -7.05 16.98
CA GLN A 51 -10.60 -6.02 16.38
C GLN A 51 -10.78 -4.78 17.28
N ASP A 52 -10.80 -4.93 18.61
CA ASP A 52 -10.90 -3.79 19.53
C ASP A 52 -9.58 -3.03 19.65
N ALA A 53 -8.44 -3.71 19.50
CA ALA A 53 -7.15 -3.04 19.40
C ALA A 53 -7.04 -2.30 18.06
N TYR A 54 -7.44 -2.95 16.96
CA TYR A 54 -7.46 -2.34 15.63
C TYR A 54 -8.33 -1.08 15.59
N ARG A 55 -9.57 -1.15 16.09
CA ARG A 55 -10.49 0.00 16.09
C ARG A 55 -9.91 1.19 16.86
N ARG A 56 -9.35 0.96 18.06
CA ARG A 56 -8.73 2.02 18.86
C ARG A 56 -7.52 2.62 18.19
N GLU A 57 -6.70 1.78 17.54
CA GLU A 57 -5.54 2.26 16.80
C GLU A 57 -5.96 3.10 15.58
N LEU A 58 -6.97 2.65 14.84
CA LEU A 58 -7.51 3.41 13.70
C LEU A 58 -8.12 4.73 14.15
N GLU A 59 -8.90 4.75 15.25
CA GLU A 59 -9.44 5.98 15.85
C GLU A 59 -8.31 6.96 16.20
N TYR A 60 -7.23 6.47 16.80
CA TYR A 60 -6.06 7.29 17.11
C TYR A 60 -5.40 7.86 15.85
N LEU A 61 -5.19 7.05 14.81
CA LEU A 61 -4.55 7.49 13.57
C LEU A 61 -5.42 8.49 12.80
N THR A 62 -6.74 8.28 12.77
CA THR A 62 -7.68 9.23 12.16
C THR A 62 -7.65 10.56 12.89
N GLN A 63 -7.71 10.56 14.23
CA GLN A 63 -7.61 11.78 15.03
C GLN A 63 -6.27 12.50 14.80
N TYR A 64 -5.16 11.76 14.71
CA TYR A 64 -3.87 12.36 14.37
C TYR A 64 -3.97 13.08 13.01
N ALA A 65 -4.43 12.40 11.95
CA ALA A 65 -4.53 13.00 10.63
C ALA A 65 -5.49 14.20 10.53
N GLU A 66 -6.44 14.33 11.47
CA GLU A 66 -7.30 15.51 11.63
C GLU A 66 -6.59 16.66 12.34
N ASP A 67 -5.79 16.35 13.37
CA ASP A 67 -5.14 17.35 14.22
C ASP A 67 -3.82 17.87 13.62
N ASP A 68 -3.09 17.05 12.86
CA ASP A 68 -1.75 17.33 12.34
C ASP A 68 -1.40 16.40 11.14
N TRP A 69 -0.15 16.45 10.65
CA TRP A 69 0.35 15.58 9.59
C TRP A 69 0.81 14.22 10.13
N LEU A 70 0.05 13.17 9.82
CA LEU A 70 0.36 11.80 10.18
C LEU A 70 1.44 11.23 9.25
N GLY A 71 2.65 11.05 9.76
CA GLY A 71 3.75 10.44 9.00
C GLY A 71 3.58 8.93 8.78
N PHE A 72 3.99 8.42 7.61
CA PHE A 72 3.88 7.00 7.26
C PHE A 72 4.56 6.04 8.27
N SER A 73 5.62 6.48 8.96
CA SER A 73 6.28 5.69 10.01
C SER A 73 5.37 5.38 11.20
N VAL A 74 4.42 6.28 11.52
CA VAL A 74 3.47 6.07 12.63
C VAL A 74 2.47 4.97 12.26
N VAL A 75 1.99 4.98 11.02
CA VAL A 75 1.15 3.91 10.47
C VAL A 75 1.92 2.58 10.46
N SER A 76 3.17 2.59 10.02
CA SER A 76 4.04 1.40 10.03
C SER A 76 4.33 0.90 11.46
N GLY A 77 4.51 1.81 12.43
CA GLY A 77 4.64 1.47 13.85
C GLY A 77 3.37 0.81 14.41
N SER A 78 2.20 1.31 14.02
CA SER A 78 0.90 0.76 14.39
C SER A 78 0.73 -0.68 13.91
N VAL A 79 1.18 -0.98 12.68
CA VAL A 79 1.23 -2.35 12.14
C VAL A 79 2.06 -3.26 13.03
N GLY A 80 3.26 -2.81 13.45
CA GLY A 80 4.13 -3.55 14.36
C GLY A 80 3.49 -3.82 15.73
N THR A 81 2.81 -2.82 16.30
CA THR A 81 2.07 -2.94 17.57
C THR A 81 0.93 -3.95 17.48
N LEU A 82 0.16 -3.90 16.40
CA LEU A 82 -1.04 -4.73 16.21
C LEU A 82 -0.74 -6.19 15.90
N LEU A 83 0.34 -6.47 15.15
CA LEU A 83 0.73 -7.84 14.78
C LEU A 83 1.67 -8.49 15.80
N GLY A 84 2.42 -7.69 16.56
CA GLY A 84 3.46 -8.19 17.44
C GLY A 84 4.67 -8.74 16.68
N ARG A 85 5.56 -9.42 17.43
CA ARG A 85 6.83 -9.92 16.88
C ARG A 85 6.60 -11.15 15.99
N GLY A 86 7.41 -11.27 14.94
CA GLY A 86 7.46 -12.46 14.09
C GLY A 86 6.46 -12.48 12.93
N ALA A 87 5.63 -11.44 12.79
CA ALA A 87 4.76 -11.29 11.63
C ALA A 87 5.58 -11.21 10.34
N SER A 88 5.14 -11.94 9.32
CA SER A 88 5.77 -11.91 8.00
C SER A 88 5.60 -10.55 7.33
N PHE A 89 6.51 -10.22 6.39
CA PHE A 89 6.39 -9.00 5.59
C PHE A 89 5.04 -8.91 4.86
N ARG A 90 4.52 -10.04 4.38
CA ARG A 90 3.21 -10.10 3.71
C ARG A 90 2.05 -9.74 4.64
N GLU A 91 2.09 -10.19 5.89
CA GLU A 91 1.08 -9.82 6.90
C GLU A 91 1.19 -8.35 7.29
N GLN A 92 2.41 -7.84 7.43
CA GLN A 92 2.67 -6.43 7.69
C GLN A 92 2.15 -5.54 6.57
N LEU A 93 2.49 -5.86 5.31
CA LEU A 93 2.02 -5.13 4.13
C LEU A 93 0.48 -5.19 4.00
N ALA A 94 -0.12 -6.35 4.23
CA ALA A 94 -1.58 -6.49 4.17
C ALA A 94 -2.29 -5.62 5.22
N LEU A 95 -1.79 -5.59 6.45
CA LEU A 95 -2.36 -4.74 7.50
C LEU A 95 -2.11 -3.25 7.22
N LEU A 96 -0.91 -2.89 6.75
CA LEU A 96 -0.57 -1.53 6.36
C LEU A 96 -1.57 -0.98 5.33
N LEU A 97 -1.80 -1.72 4.24
CA LEU A 97 -2.72 -1.31 3.18
C LEU A 97 -4.16 -1.25 3.66
N ARG A 98 -4.56 -2.13 4.60
CA ARG A 98 -5.86 -2.05 5.25
C ARG A 98 -6.01 -0.75 6.06
N ILE A 99 -5.04 -0.41 6.90
CA ILE A 99 -5.07 0.82 7.70
C ILE A 99 -5.11 2.05 6.79
N VAL A 100 -4.23 2.12 5.78
CA VAL A 100 -4.24 3.22 4.82
C VAL A 100 -5.58 3.31 4.09
N GLY A 101 -6.16 2.17 3.72
CA GLY A 101 -7.46 2.12 3.08
C GLY A 101 -8.58 2.67 3.97
N ASP A 102 -8.57 2.32 5.26
CA ASP A 102 -9.57 2.79 6.22
C ASP A 102 -9.38 4.28 6.56
N LEU A 103 -8.13 4.78 6.60
CA LEU A 103 -7.84 6.22 6.72
C LEU A 103 -8.42 7.01 5.54
N TYR A 104 -8.31 6.48 4.32
CA TYR A 104 -8.91 7.09 3.14
C TYR A 104 -10.44 7.15 3.21
N ASP A 105 -11.06 6.07 3.70
CA ASP A 105 -12.51 6.01 3.91
C ASP A 105 -12.96 6.99 5.01
N ALA A 106 -12.09 7.27 5.99
CA ALA A 106 -12.30 8.29 7.02
C ALA A 106 -12.06 9.74 6.53
N GLY A 107 -11.59 9.93 5.29
CA GLY A 107 -11.41 11.26 4.69
C GLY A 107 -9.97 11.73 4.60
N ALA A 108 -9.00 11.03 5.19
CA ALA A 108 -7.59 11.38 5.08
C ALA A 108 -7.10 11.23 3.63
N ARG A 109 -6.12 12.04 3.25
CA ARG A 109 -5.44 11.99 1.96
C ARG A 109 -3.94 11.87 2.17
N ALA A 110 -3.31 11.07 1.32
CA ALA A 110 -1.85 10.99 1.24
C ALA A 110 -1.30 12.18 0.47
N GLY A 111 -0.11 12.65 0.83
CA GLY A 111 0.51 13.80 0.20
C GLY A 111 1.93 14.06 0.69
N GLU A 112 2.46 15.20 0.26
CA GLU A 112 3.79 15.68 0.64
C GLU A 112 3.68 16.90 1.57
N LEU A 113 4.63 17.00 2.50
CA LEU A 113 4.87 18.25 3.19
C LEU A 113 5.66 19.19 2.29
N THR A 114 5.34 20.48 2.35
CA THR A 114 6.03 21.52 1.59
C THR A 114 6.69 22.51 2.53
N GLU A 115 7.64 23.30 1.99
CA GLU A 115 8.25 24.41 2.73
C GLU A 115 7.30 25.63 2.86
N SER A 116 6.12 25.60 2.21
CA SER A 116 5.17 26.70 2.23
C SER A 116 4.43 26.76 3.55
N THR A 117 4.43 27.92 4.20
CA THR A 117 3.57 28.16 5.36
C THR A 117 2.09 28.31 4.99
N LYS A 118 1.77 28.57 3.72
CA LYS A 118 0.39 28.74 3.24
C LYS A 118 -0.23 27.41 2.82
N ASP A 119 0.57 26.57 2.19
CA ASP A 119 0.16 25.28 1.64
C ASP A 119 1.13 24.19 2.17
N PRO A 120 1.21 24.00 3.50
CA PRO A 120 2.22 23.13 4.12
C PRO A 120 2.03 21.65 3.78
N PHE A 121 0.87 21.27 3.26
CA PHE A 121 0.56 19.94 2.80
C PHE A 121 -0.05 19.99 1.40
N LEU A 122 0.49 19.17 0.50
CA LEU A 122 0.00 19.01 -0.86
C LEU A 122 -0.54 17.58 -1.02
N PRO A 123 -1.87 17.39 -1.02
CA PRO A 123 -2.46 16.06 -1.24
C PRO A 123 -2.14 15.58 -2.66
N TRP A 124 -1.86 14.28 -2.78
CA TRP A 124 -1.74 13.65 -4.08
C TRP A 124 -3.10 13.68 -4.82
N PRO A 125 -3.11 13.86 -6.15
CA PRO A 125 -4.34 13.98 -6.93
C PRO A 125 -5.00 12.63 -7.25
N TRP A 126 -4.66 11.57 -6.50
CA TRP A 126 -4.99 10.18 -6.79
C TRP A 126 -6.12 9.66 -5.92
N ASP A 127 -6.87 8.70 -6.44
CA ASP A 127 -7.89 8.00 -5.67
C ASP A 127 -7.29 6.93 -4.73
N LYS A 128 -8.15 6.34 -3.88
CA LYS A 128 -7.74 5.29 -2.92
C LYS A 128 -7.04 4.11 -3.60
N VAL A 129 -7.51 3.68 -4.76
CA VAL A 129 -6.97 2.50 -5.47
C VAL A 129 -5.58 2.81 -6.02
N GLU A 130 -5.43 3.97 -6.64
CA GLU A 130 -4.16 4.46 -7.17
C GLU A 130 -3.12 4.62 -6.05
N VAL A 131 -3.53 5.20 -4.92
CA VAL A 131 -2.65 5.42 -3.75
C VAL A 131 -2.19 4.10 -3.15
N LEU A 132 -3.11 3.16 -2.91
CA LEU A 132 -2.76 1.84 -2.38
C LEU A 132 -1.83 1.08 -3.34
N THR A 133 -2.05 1.20 -4.65
CA THR A 133 -1.19 0.60 -5.68
C THR A 133 0.22 1.20 -5.63
N ARG A 134 0.33 2.53 -5.53
CA ARG A 134 1.60 3.24 -5.41
C ARG A 134 2.37 2.83 -4.14
N ILE A 135 1.70 2.87 -2.99
CA ILE A 135 2.29 2.49 -1.70
C ILE A 135 2.76 1.02 -1.73
N THR A 136 1.97 0.12 -2.31
CA THR A 136 2.37 -1.28 -2.48
C THR A 136 3.67 -1.39 -3.26
N ALA A 137 3.76 -0.72 -4.42
CA ALA A 137 4.94 -0.75 -5.27
C ALA A 137 6.19 -0.20 -4.57
N ASP A 138 6.05 0.88 -3.80
CA ASP A 138 7.18 1.49 -3.08
C ASP A 138 7.63 0.62 -1.89
N VAL A 139 6.71 0.09 -1.09
CA VAL A 139 7.03 -0.79 0.06
C VAL A 139 7.66 -2.11 -0.40
N GLU A 140 7.19 -2.70 -1.50
CA GLU A 140 7.74 -3.94 -2.06
C GLU A 140 9.19 -3.78 -2.54
N GLN A 141 9.55 -2.64 -3.13
CA GLN A 141 10.93 -2.35 -3.56
C GLN A 141 11.94 -2.41 -2.42
N HIS A 142 11.51 -2.04 -1.21
CA HIS A 142 12.38 -2.01 -0.04
C HIS A 142 12.39 -3.32 0.76
N SER A 143 11.43 -4.22 0.53
CA SER A 143 11.27 -5.49 1.27
C SER A 143 11.26 -5.33 2.80
N ARG A 144 10.95 -4.13 3.28
CA ARG A 144 10.80 -3.72 4.68
C ARG A 144 9.79 -2.58 4.75
N LEU A 145 9.16 -2.39 5.90
CA LEU A 145 8.33 -1.20 6.11
C LEU A 145 9.23 0.06 6.10
N PRO A 146 8.89 1.07 5.29
CA PRO A 146 9.69 2.29 5.13
C PRO A 146 9.46 3.31 6.26
N ASP A 147 10.40 4.25 6.40
CA ASP A 147 10.29 5.38 7.32
C ASP A 147 9.39 6.49 6.72
N SER A 148 8.96 7.47 7.53
CA SER A 148 7.96 8.49 7.12
C SER A 148 8.42 9.34 5.95
N GLY A 149 9.71 9.70 5.91
CA GLY A 149 10.31 10.48 4.82
C GLY A 149 10.51 9.70 3.52
N ASP A 150 10.24 8.40 3.50
CA ASP A 150 10.49 7.53 2.35
C ASP A 150 9.23 7.36 1.46
N ILE A 151 8.02 7.66 1.95
CA ILE A 151 6.78 7.47 1.18
C ILE A 151 5.87 8.69 1.17
N CYS A 152 5.20 9.05 2.29
CA CYS A 152 4.21 10.13 2.31
C CYS A 152 3.78 10.54 3.74
N TRP A 153 2.93 11.56 3.78
CA TRP A 153 2.19 12.01 4.95
C TRP A 153 0.69 11.91 4.70
N PHE A 154 -0.10 11.80 5.76
CA PHE A 154 -1.57 11.81 5.70
C PHE A 154 -2.14 12.99 6.48
N ALA A 155 -3.15 13.64 5.92
CA ALA A 155 -3.93 14.67 6.58
C ALA A 155 -5.36 14.69 6.06
N VAL A 156 -6.29 15.22 6.85
CA VAL A 156 -7.63 15.61 6.38
C VAL A 156 -7.55 17.06 5.86
N PRO A 157 -7.68 17.29 4.54
CA PRO A 157 -7.57 18.61 3.93
C PRO A 157 -8.83 19.48 4.12
#